data_AF-A0A967SN09-F1
#
_entry.id   AF-A0A967SN09-F1
#
_cell.length_a   1.000
_cell.length_b   1.000
_cell.length_c   1.000
_cell.angle_alpha   90.00
_cell.angle_beta   90.00
_cell.angle_gamma   90.00
#
_symmetry.space_group_name_H-M   'P 1'
#
loop_
_entity.id
_entity.type
_entity.pdbx_description
1 polymer ?
#
loop_
_entity_poly.entity_id
_entity_poly.type
_entity_poly.pdbx_seq_one_letter_code
_entity_poly.pdbx_strand_id
1 'polypeptide(L)'
;LQVQTGAQDPVTLTLQLSASSDDAEEEVSSGAMDLTSSDLELGVEKAPQRVGLRFPGVTVPQGAWILGASVRFTVDEVSAGASSLELRGELSPNASTYTSGSGDIGARPTTSAVVGW
;
A
#
# COMPACT_ATOMS: atom_id res chain seq x y z
N LEU A 1 3.73 6.31 22.21
CA LEU A 1 2.58 5.89 23.03
C LEU A 1 3.11 5.20 24.28
N GLN A 2 2.57 5.47 25.46
CA GLN A 2 2.83 4.72 26.69
C GLN A 2 1.52 4.09 27.15
N VAL A 3 1.51 2.81 27.52
CA VAL A 3 0.65 2.25 28.56
C VAL A 3 1.42 1.09 29.23
N GLN A 4 1.00 0.72 30.45
CA GLN A 4 1.28 -0.52 31.18
C GLN A 4 0.14 -0.73 32.20
N THR A 5 -0.35 -1.93 32.56
CA THR A 5 0.03 -3.32 32.20
C THR A 5 -1.20 -4.25 32.08
N GLY A 6 -1.11 -5.27 31.23
CA GLY A 6 -1.91 -6.51 31.33
C GLY A 6 -2.88 -6.70 30.17
N ALA A 7 -2.59 -7.68 29.30
CA ALA A 7 -2.72 -7.54 27.84
C ALA A 7 -1.72 -6.49 27.30
N GLN A 8 -1.07 -6.80 26.18
CA GLN A 8 -0.02 -5.92 25.65
C GLN A 8 -0.60 -4.57 25.25
N ASP A 9 0.00 -3.54 25.80
CA ASP A 9 -0.31 -2.14 25.56
C ASP A 9 -0.22 -1.83 24.05
N PRO A 10 -1.16 -1.06 23.47
CA PRO A 10 -1.21 -0.88 22.02
C PRO A 10 0.11 -0.33 21.47
N VAL A 11 0.75 -1.10 20.58
CA VAL A 11 2.00 -0.69 19.93
C VAL A 11 1.64 0.18 18.73
N THR A 12 2.21 1.39 18.67
CA THR A 12 2.17 2.23 17.47
C THR A 12 3.40 1.95 16.62
N LEU A 13 3.20 1.48 15.39
CA LEU A 13 4.25 1.41 14.38
C LEU A 13 4.21 2.69 13.53
N THR A 14 5.37 3.16 13.08
CA THR A 14 5.50 4.22 12.08
C THR A 14 6.59 3.77 11.13
N LEU A 15 6.22 3.63 9.86
CA LEU A 15 7.02 2.97 8.83
C LEU A 15 7.06 3.86 7.59
N GLN A 16 8.11 3.68 6.80
CA GLN A 16 8.27 4.26 5.47
C GLN A 16 8.58 3.13 4.49
N LEU A 17 8.30 3.35 3.22
CA LEU A 17 8.80 2.53 2.12
C LEU A 17 10.34 2.61 2.16
N SER A 18 11.03 1.47 1.99
CA SER A 18 12.46 1.35 2.27
C SER A 18 13.33 1.08 1.05
N ALA A 19 12.73 0.49 0.01
CA ALA A 19 13.33 0.21 -1.28
C ALA A 19 12.41 0.69 -2.39
N SER A 20 12.97 1.00 -3.57
CA SER A 20 12.23 1.35 -4.79
C SER A 20 11.25 0.26 -5.27
N SER A 21 11.30 -0.94 -4.69
CA SER A 21 10.38 -2.05 -4.97
C SER A 21 9.45 -2.36 -3.78
N ASP A 22 9.40 -1.49 -2.77
CA ASP A 22 8.33 -1.47 -1.78
C ASP A 22 7.09 -0.73 -2.30
N ASP A 23 7.24 0.13 -3.30
CA ASP A 23 6.17 0.71 -4.11
C ASP A 23 6.34 0.35 -5.58
N ALA A 24 5.24 0.44 -6.34
CA ALA A 24 5.21 0.20 -7.78
C ALA A 24 3.87 0.67 -8.36
N GLU A 25 3.88 0.86 -9.68
CA GLU A 25 2.69 1.12 -10.48
C GLU A 25 2.51 0.03 -11.53
N GLU A 26 1.26 -0.31 -11.83
CA GLU A 26 0.92 -1.26 -12.89
C GLU A 26 -0.17 -0.68 -13.81
N GLU A 27 0.13 -0.54 -15.09
CA GLU A 27 -0.87 -0.14 -16.08
C GLU A 27 -1.93 -1.26 -16.23
N VAL A 28 -3.20 -0.93 -16.01
CA VAL A 28 -4.30 -1.92 -15.92
C VAL A 28 -4.49 -2.74 -17.21
N SER A 29 -4.20 -2.16 -18.38
CA SER A 29 -4.40 -2.76 -19.70
C SER A 29 -3.28 -3.69 -20.15
N SER A 30 -2.02 -3.29 -19.99
CA SER A 30 -0.86 -4.06 -20.43
C SER A 30 -0.19 -4.85 -19.32
N GLY A 31 -0.48 -4.54 -18.05
CA GLY A 31 0.28 -5.03 -16.90
C GLY A 31 1.73 -4.54 -16.90
N ALA A 32 2.05 -3.43 -17.58
CA ALA A 32 3.39 -2.86 -17.54
C ALA A 32 3.67 -2.32 -16.13
N MET A 33 4.84 -2.64 -15.59
CA MET A 33 5.27 -2.28 -14.24
C MET A 33 6.25 -1.10 -14.28
N ASP A 34 6.02 -0.06 -13.48
CA ASP A 34 7.05 0.89 -13.06
C ASP A 34 7.37 0.69 -11.56
N LEU A 35 8.65 0.73 -11.22
CA LEU A 35 9.20 0.59 -9.86
C LEU A 35 10.17 1.75 -9.56
N THR A 36 10.15 2.79 -10.38
CA THR A 36 11.18 3.83 -10.43
C THR A 36 10.62 5.22 -10.78
N SER A 37 9.29 5.38 -10.73
CA SER A 37 8.64 6.71 -10.84
C SER A 37 9.18 7.66 -9.76
N SER A 38 9.16 8.95 -10.06
CA SER A 38 9.52 10.02 -9.12
C SER A 38 8.47 10.21 -8.02
N ASP A 39 7.24 9.83 -8.34
CA ASP A 39 6.02 10.09 -7.59
C ASP A 39 5.06 8.88 -7.77
N LEU A 40 3.78 9.04 -7.43
CA LEU A 40 2.79 7.95 -7.52
C LEU A 40 1.46 8.47 -8.09
N GLU A 41 1.10 7.95 -9.24
CA GLU A 41 -0.06 8.36 -10.01
C GLU A 41 -1.28 7.57 -9.58
N LEU A 42 -1.84 8.00 -8.45
CA LEU A 42 -2.99 7.42 -7.76
C LEU A 42 -4.28 7.44 -8.62
N GLY A 43 -4.36 6.51 -9.58
CA GLY A 43 -5.53 6.21 -10.41
C GLY A 43 -5.22 6.23 -11.91
N VAL A 44 -4.62 7.32 -12.42
CA VAL A 44 -4.35 7.53 -13.86
C VAL A 44 -3.20 8.50 -14.09
N GLU A 45 -2.15 8.06 -14.79
CA GLU A 45 -1.15 8.89 -15.47
C GLU A 45 -1.55 9.05 -16.95
N LYS A 46 -1.13 8.13 -17.83
CA LYS A 46 -1.56 8.05 -19.25
C LYS A 46 -2.74 7.09 -19.47
N ALA A 47 -2.89 6.10 -18.58
CA ALA A 47 -3.92 5.07 -18.58
C ALA A 47 -4.20 4.66 -17.11
N PRO A 48 -5.31 3.97 -16.81
CA PRO A 48 -5.60 3.55 -15.44
C PRO A 48 -4.50 2.67 -14.86
N GLN A 49 -4.07 2.97 -13.63
CA GLN A 49 -3.02 2.24 -12.90
C GLN A 49 -3.57 1.56 -11.64
N ARG A 50 -2.88 0.49 -11.24
CA ARG A 50 -2.90 -0.02 -9.86
C ARG A 50 -1.63 0.48 -9.18
N VAL A 51 -1.75 1.06 -7.99
CA VAL A 51 -0.59 1.46 -7.20
C VAL A 51 -0.42 0.50 -6.03
N GLY A 52 0.78 -0.05 -5.90
CA GLY A 52 1.19 -0.97 -4.85
C GLY A 52 1.98 -0.26 -3.77
N LEU A 53 1.68 -0.54 -2.49
CA LEU A 53 2.38 0.00 -1.33
C LEU A 53 2.64 -1.11 -0.32
N ARG A 54 3.91 -1.44 -0.10
CA ARG A 54 4.39 -2.49 0.79
C ARG A 54 5.16 -1.88 1.95
N PHE A 55 4.59 -1.91 3.15
CA PHE A 55 5.27 -1.43 4.35
C PHE A 55 6.06 -2.59 5.00
N PRO A 56 7.40 -2.65 4.87
CA PRO A 56 8.19 -3.68 5.54
C PRO A 56 8.15 -3.50 7.06
N GLY A 57 8.27 -4.60 7.80
CA GLY A 57 8.32 -4.56 9.28
C GLY A 57 6.97 -4.38 9.98
N VAL A 58 5.83 -4.52 9.27
CA VAL A 58 4.49 -4.63 9.88
C VAL A 58 4.35 -6.00 10.59
N THR A 59 4.95 -6.14 11.77
CA THR A 59 4.81 -7.34 12.60
C THR A 59 3.55 -7.26 13.44
N VAL A 60 2.42 -7.74 12.90
CA VAL A 60 1.17 -7.92 13.66
C VAL A 60 1.12 -9.36 14.20
N PRO A 61 1.14 -9.59 15.53
CA PRO A 61 1.03 -10.92 16.11
C PRO A 61 -0.29 -11.61 15.71
N GLN A 62 -0.26 -12.93 15.54
CA GLN A 62 -1.48 -13.69 15.24
C GLN A 62 -2.52 -13.50 16.37
N GLY A 63 -3.73 -13.08 15.99
CA GLY A 63 -4.81 -12.79 16.93
C GLY A 63 -4.77 -11.39 17.57
N ALA A 64 -3.78 -10.55 17.23
CA ALA A 64 -3.79 -9.15 17.61
C ALA A 64 -4.84 -8.36 16.80
N TRP A 65 -5.39 -7.31 17.43
CA TRP A 65 -6.36 -6.41 16.81
C TRP A 65 -5.67 -5.12 16.36
N ILE A 66 -5.89 -4.72 15.11
CA ILE A 66 -5.46 -3.40 14.62
C ILE A 66 -6.51 -2.38 15.08
N LEU A 67 -6.14 -1.53 16.04
CA LEU A 67 -7.04 -0.50 16.59
C LEU A 67 -7.24 0.70 15.66
N GLY A 68 -6.32 0.89 14.70
CA GLY A 68 -6.36 1.92 13.69
C GLY A 68 -5.11 1.87 12.80
N ALA A 69 -5.25 2.29 11.55
CA ALA A 69 -4.17 2.45 10.60
C ALA A 69 -4.43 3.69 9.74
N SER A 70 -3.38 4.37 9.29
CA SER A 70 -3.48 5.53 8.40
C SER A 70 -2.26 5.59 7.50
N VAL A 71 -2.48 5.75 6.19
CA VAL A 71 -1.44 6.10 5.23
C VAL A 71 -1.44 7.61 5.05
N ARG A 72 -0.27 8.23 4.87
CA ARG A 72 -0.13 9.66 4.58
C ARG A 72 0.67 9.83 3.30
N PHE A 73 0.05 10.45 2.32
CA PHE A 73 0.70 10.91 1.09
C PHE A 73 1.20 12.35 1.28
N THR A 74 2.27 12.69 0.57
CA THR A 74 2.67 14.07 0.29
C THR A 74 2.50 14.24 -1.21
N VAL A 75 1.84 15.30 -1.66
CA VAL A 75 1.65 15.58 -3.09
C VAL A 75 2.91 16.26 -3.65
N ASP A 76 3.26 15.96 -4.91
CA ASP A 76 4.22 16.75 -5.67
C ASP A 76 3.47 17.91 -6.36
N GLU A 77 2.58 17.60 -7.31
CA GLU A 77 1.63 18.55 -7.88
C GLU A 77 0.26 18.61 -7.20
N VAL A 78 -0.37 19.79 -7.25
CA VAL A 78 -1.75 20.02 -6.81
C VAL A 78 -2.67 20.10 -8.03
N SER A 79 -3.62 19.18 -8.12
CA SER A 79 -4.74 19.22 -9.08
C SER A 79 -6.07 19.50 -8.35
N ALA A 80 -7.14 19.73 -9.12
CA ALA A 80 -8.48 19.98 -8.58
C ALA A 80 -9.52 19.09 -9.27
N GLY A 81 -10.32 18.40 -8.48
CA GLY A 81 -11.35 17.46 -8.94
C GLY A 81 -11.81 16.57 -7.79
N ALA A 82 -12.82 15.73 -8.05
CA ALA A 82 -13.11 14.60 -7.17
C ALA A 82 -12.15 13.45 -7.51
N SER A 83 -11.47 12.92 -6.50
CA SER A 83 -10.82 11.61 -6.57
C SER A 83 -11.70 10.57 -5.87
N SER A 84 -11.46 9.30 -6.17
CA SER A 84 -12.15 8.15 -5.58
C SER A 84 -11.28 6.91 -5.75
N LEU A 85 -10.59 6.48 -4.69
CA LEU A 85 -9.75 5.29 -4.72
C LEU A 85 -10.43 4.11 -4.00
N GLU A 86 -10.19 2.89 -4.48
CA GLU A 86 -10.43 1.67 -3.71
C GLU A 86 -9.13 1.16 -3.09
N LEU A 87 -9.07 1.12 -1.76
CA LEU A 87 -7.95 0.56 -1.01
C LEU A 87 -8.27 -0.86 -0.57
N ARG A 88 -7.32 -1.79 -0.80
CA ARG A 88 -7.42 -3.21 -0.47
C ARG A 88 -6.10 -3.67 0.15
N GLY A 89 -6.16 -4.62 1.10
CA GLY A 89 -4.95 -5.26 1.62
C GLY A 89 -4.49 -6.41 0.72
N GLU A 90 -3.19 -6.62 0.59
CA GLU A 90 -2.64 -7.85 0.01
C GLU A 90 -2.90 -9.03 0.97
N LEU A 91 -3.41 -10.15 0.46
CA LEU A 91 -3.66 -11.37 1.22
C LEU A 91 -2.39 -12.25 1.29
N SER A 92 -1.28 -11.64 1.66
CA SER A 92 0.02 -12.29 1.85
C SER A 92 0.64 -11.87 3.18
N PRO A 93 0.77 -12.78 4.17
CA PRO A 93 1.35 -12.44 5.48
C PRO A 93 2.80 -11.95 5.43
N ASN A 94 3.53 -12.29 4.37
CA ASN A 94 4.90 -11.87 4.12
C ASN A 94 5.06 -11.53 2.62
N ALA A 95 4.41 -10.45 2.19
CA ALA A 95 4.51 -9.96 0.81
C ALA A 95 5.98 -9.76 0.40
N SER A 96 6.35 -10.28 -0.78
CA SER A 96 7.59 -9.92 -1.46
C SER A 96 7.54 -8.47 -1.93
N THR A 97 8.70 -7.86 -2.18
CA THR A 97 8.78 -6.62 -2.97
C THR A 97 8.15 -6.81 -4.35
N TYR A 98 7.78 -5.72 -5.01
CA TYR A 98 7.37 -5.77 -6.42
C TYR A 98 8.54 -6.13 -7.33
N THR A 99 8.22 -6.61 -8.52
CA THR A 99 9.16 -6.94 -9.59
C THR A 99 8.70 -6.30 -10.91
N SER A 100 9.60 -6.19 -11.89
CA SER A 100 9.25 -5.76 -13.25
C SER A 100 8.51 -6.83 -14.08
N GLY A 101 8.03 -7.90 -13.43
CA GLY A 101 7.21 -8.93 -14.06
C GLY A 101 5.83 -8.38 -14.38
N SER A 102 5.37 -8.51 -15.62
CA SER A 102 4.09 -7.94 -16.04
C SER A 102 2.92 -8.47 -15.21
N GLY A 103 2.11 -7.56 -14.67
CA GLY A 103 0.94 -7.89 -13.85
C GLY A 103 1.24 -8.26 -12.39
N ASP A 104 2.40 -7.90 -11.83
CA ASP A 104 2.80 -8.26 -10.46
C ASP A 104 1.73 -7.83 -9.43
N ILE A 105 1.30 -6.56 -9.42
CA ILE A 105 0.29 -6.04 -8.49
C ILE A 105 -1.07 -6.71 -8.74
N GLY A 106 -1.50 -6.76 -10.00
CA GLY A 106 -2.80 -7.28 -10.42
C GLY A 106 -2.96 -8.79 -10.18
N ALA A 107 -1.87 -9.54 -10.13
CA ALA A 107 -1.85 -10.96 -9.81
C ALA A 107 -1.87 -11.26 -8.30
N ARG A 108 -1.61 -10.28 -7.43
CA ARG A 108 -1.57 -10.51 -5.98
C ARG A 108 -2.99 -10.75 -5.43
N PRO A 109 -3.20 -11.79 -4.61
CA PRO A 109 -4.50 -11.98 -3.97
C PRO A 109 -4.75 -10.83 -2.99
N THR A 110 -5.99 -10.33 -2.94
CA THR A 110 -6.39 -9.26 -2.02
C THR A 110 -7.35 -9.77 -0.95
N THR A 111 -7.42 -9.04 0.17
CA THR A 111 -8.45 -9.23 1.20
C THR A 111 -9.83 -8.91 0.63
N SER A 112 -10.88 -9.52 1.18
CA SER A 112 -12.27 -9.13 0.88
C SER A 112 -12.66 -7.74 1.41
N ALA A 113 -11.87 -7.18 2.33
CA ALA A 113 -12.03 -5.81 2.82
C ALA A 113 -11.63 -4.80 1.73
N VAL A 114 -12.49 -3.80 1.54
CA VAL A 114 -12.31 -2.67 0.61
C VAL A 114 -12.70 -1.40 1.35
N VAL A 115 -11.92 -0.33 1.19
CA VAL A 115 -12.23 1.00 1.72
C VAL A 115 -12.21 1.99 0.56
N GLY A 116 -13.28 2.78 0.42
CA GLY A 116 -13.29 3.94 -0.47
C GLY A 116 -12.59 5.13 0.21
N TRP A 117 -11.78 5.87 -0.54
CA TRP A 117 -11.08 7.09 -0.10
C TRP A 117 -11.34 8.24 -1.08
#